data_AF-A0A8B2YZ69-F1
#
_entry.id   AF-A0A8B2YZ69-F1
#
_cell.length_a   1.000
_cell.length_b   1.000
_cell.length_c   1.000
_cell.angle_alpha   90.00
_cell.angle_beta   90.00
_cell.angle_gamma   90.00
#
_symmetry.space_group_name_H-M   'P 1'
#
loop_
_entity.id
_entity.type
_entity.pdbx_description
1 polymer ?
#
loop_
_entity_poly.entity_id
_entity_poly.type
_entity_poly.pdbx_seq_one_letter_code
_entity_poly.pdbx_strand_id
1 'polypeptide(L)' 'MNVLAGIKQTRNRILKQYTVADIMATDDWSLEQSVDTAWNRSELMDSLERLDRCKERLFEAALKGGE' A
#
# COMPACT_ATOMS: atom_id res chain seq x y z
N MET A 1 -1.40 21.48 -3.48
CA MET A 1 -1.34 20.12 -4.05
C MET A 1 -2.72 19.51 -3.96
N ASN A 2 -3.29 19.01 -5.05
CA ASN A 2 -4.56 18.29 -5.00
C ASN A 2 -4.38 17.05 -4.10
N VAL A 3 -5.21 16.91 -3.07
CA VAL A 3 -5.08 15.82 -2.07
C VAL A 3 -5.06 14.44 -2.74
N LEU A 4 -5.85 14.26 -3.81
CA LEU A 4 -5.85 13.03 -4.62
C LEU A 4 -4.51 12.80 -5.34
N ALA A 5 -3.86 13.86 -5.80
CA ALA A 5 -2.53 13.78 -6.40
C ALA A 5 -1.48 13.36 -5.36
N GLY A 6 -1.59 13.87 -4.12
CA GLY A 6 -0.76 13.45 -2.99
C GLY A 6 -0.91 11.97 -2.65
N ILE A 7 -2.15 11.46 -2.61
CA ILE A 7 -2.43 10.03 -2.40
C ILE A 7 -1.81 9.17 -3.50
N LYS A 8 -1.97 9.58 -4.77
CA LYS A 8 -1.36 8.87 -5.90
C LYS A 8 0.17 8.85 -5.81
N GLN A 9 0.79 9.95 -5.42
CA GLN A 9 2.23 10.02 -5.21
C GLN A 9 2.68 9.09 -4.08
N THR A 10 2.00 9.09 -2.94
CA THR A 10 2.29 8.19 -1.82
C THR A 10 2.13 6.73 -2.21
N ARG A 11 1.05 6.37 -2.93
CA ARG A 11 0.85 5.01 -3.46
C ARG A 11 2.02 4.57 -4.33
N ASN A 12 2.42 5.42 -5.28
CA ASN A 12 3.56 5.12 -6.16
C ASN A 12 4.88 5.03 -5.40
N ARG A 13 5.06 5.81 -4.33
CA ARG A 13 6.24 5.71 -3.47
C ARG A 13 6.29 4.36 -2.74
N ILE A 14 5.18 3.93 -2.15
CA ILE A 14 5.06 2.63 -1.48
C ILE A 14 5.36 1.49 -2.47
N LEU A 15 4.71 1.49 -3.64
CA LEU A 15 4.91 0.44 -4.64
C LEU A 15 6.35 0.35 -5.17
N LYS A 16 7.10 1.46 -5.19
CA LYS A 16 8.51 1.48 -5.60
C LYS A 16 9.48 0.92 -4.55
N GLN A 17 9.02 0.72 -3.31
CA GLN A 17 9.86 0.16 -2.24
C GLN A 17 10.00 -1.36 -2.35
N TYR A 18 9.12 -2.02 -3.11
CA TYR A 18 9.09 -3.47 -3.25
C TYR A 18 9.32 -3.86 -4.71
N THR A 19 10.14 -4.86 -4.92
CA THR A 19 10.25 -5.61 -6.17
C THR A 19 9.27 -6.78 -6.16
N VAL A 20 9.08 -7.42 -7.32
CA VAL A 20 8.26 -8.64 -7.40
C VAL A 20 8.82 -9.75 -6.51
N ALA A 21 10.15 -9.89 -6.45
CA ALA A 21 10.81 -10.91 -5.64
C ALA A 21 10.58 -10.71 -4.13
N ASP A 22 10.39 -9.47 -3.68
CA ASP A 22 10.17 -9.17 -2.26
C ASP A 22 8.79 -9.64 -1.77
N ILE A 23 7.81 -9.84 -2.67
CA ILE A 23 6.40 -10.06 -2.29
C ILE A 23 5.74 -11.28 -2.94
N MET A 24 6.42 -11.94 -3.88
CA MET A 24 5.90 -13.07 -4.62
C MET A 24 6.80 -14.30 -4.45
N ALA A 25 6.19 -15.40 -4.02
CA ALA A 25 6.83 -16.70 -3.96
C ALA A 25 7.38 -17.14 -5.33
N THR A 26 8.64 -17.57 -5.36
CA THR A 26 9.23 -18.28 -6.49
C THR A 26 9.58 -19.72 -6.09
N ASP A 27 9.96 -20.54 -7.06
CA ASP A 27 10.38 -21.92 -6.80
C ASP A 27 11.70 -21.95 -5.98
N ASP A 28 11.87 -23.01 -5.18
CA ASP A 28 13.06 -23.30 -4.33
C ASP A 28 13.42 -22.27 -3.25
N TRP A 29 12.49 -21.98 -2.34
CA TRP A 29 12.75 -21.10 -1.20
C TRP A 29 13.06 -21.81 0.11
N SER A 30 13.97 -21.21 0.87
CA SER A 30 14.13 -21.56 2.28
C SER A 30 12.92 -21.08 3.10
N LEU A 31 12.75 -21.65 4.30
CA LEU A 31 11.74 -21.18 5.25
C LEU A 31 11.92 -19.69 5.58
N GLU A 32 13.17 -19.25 5.72
CA GLU A 32 13.51 -17.85 6.02
C GLU A 32 13.05 -16.91 4.89
N GLN A 33 13.34 -17.25 3.63
CA GLN A 33 12.87 -16.49 2.47
C GLN A 33 11.34 -16.44 2.41
N SER A 34 10.69 -17.56 2.70
CA SER A 34 9.23 -17.63 2.72
C SER A 34 8.60 -16.72 3.77
N VAL A 35 9.20 -16.64 4.97
CA VAL A 35 8.75 -15.77 6.05
C VAL A 35 9.00 -14.31 5.71
N ASP A 36 10.18 -13.97 5.18
CA ASP A 36 10.52 -12.59 4.82
C ASP A 36 9.60 -12.05 3.71
N THR A 37 9.34 -12.84 2.67
CA THR A 37 8.38 -12.44 1.63
C THR A 37 6.96 -12.30 2.17
N ALA A 38 6.50 -13.22 3.01
CA ALA A 38 5.17 -13.12 3.62
C ALA A 38 5.04 -11.84 4.46
N TRP A 39 6.09 -11.49 5.19
CA TRP A 39 6.17 -10.25 5.95
C TRP A 39 6.12 -9.02 5.06
N ASN A 40 6.98 -8.96 4.04
CA ASN A 40 7.03 -7.85 3.08
C ASN A 40 5.68 -7.64 2.38
N ARG A 41 5.02 -8.74 1.99
CA ARG A 41 3.66 -8.69 1.41
C ARG A 41 2.63 -8.15 2.42
N SER A 42 2.71 -8.54 3.68
CA SER A 42 1.83 -8.04 4.74
C SER A 42 2.00 -6.53 4.94
N GLU A 43 3.24 -6.05 5.08
CA GLU A 43 3.55 -4.63 5.25
C GLU A 43 3.10 -3.77 4.06
N LEU A 44 3.30 -4.28 2.83
CA LEU A 44 2.80 -3.63 1.63
C LEU A 44 1.27 -3.49 1.65
N MET A 45 0.56 -4.57 1.99
CA MET A 45 -0.91 -4.56 2.03
C MET A 45 -1.45 -3.64 3.13
N ASP A 46 -0.90 -3.65 4.34
CA ASP A 46 -1.33 -2.72 5.41
C ASP A 46 -1.10 -1.26 5.00
N SER A 47 0.06 -0.97 4.41
CA SER A 47 0.39 0.38 3.94
C SER A 47 -0.59 0.88 2.86
N LEU A 48 -0.96 0.02 1.92
CA LEU A 48 -1.93 0.37 0.87
C LEU A 48 -3.34 0.52 1.44
N GLU A 49 -3.76 -0.35 2.36
CA GLU A 49 -5.08 -0.29 2.98
C GLU A 49 -5.25 0.99 3.83
N ARG A 50 -4.22 1.39 4.58
CA ARG A 50 -4.20 2.68 5.30
C ARG A 50 -4.40 3.86 4.35
N LEU A 51 -3.78 3.80 3.17
CA LEU A 51 -3.90 4.85 2.17
C LEU A 51 -5.30 4.91 1.56
N ASP A 52 -5.92 3.75 1.32
CA ASP A 52 -7.29 3.66 0.81
C ASP A 52 -8.31 4.16 1.84
N ARG A 53 -8.17 3.79 3.12
CA ARG A 53 -8.97 4.37 4.22
C ARG A 53 -8.81 5.88 4.33
N CYS A 54 -7.61 6.41 4.12
CA CYS A 54 -7.37 7.86 4.10
C CYS A 54 -8.15 8.52 2.95
N LYS A 55 -8.13 7.91 1.77
CA LYS A 55 -8.89 8.38 0.60
C LYS A 55 -10.40 8.37 0.85
N GLU A 56 -10.92 7.32 1.46
CA GLU A 56 -12.35 7.20 1.83
C GLU A 56 -12.78 8.31 2.77
N ARG A 57 -12.03 8.52 3.87
CA ARG A 57 -12.31 9.59 4.83
C ARG A 57 -12.35 10.99 4.19
N LEU A 58 -11.49 11.23 3.21
CA LEU A 58 -11.48 12.49 2.47
C LEU A 58 -12.73 12.66 1.60
N PHE A 59 -13.19 11.59 0.96
CA PHE A 59 -14.46 11.62 0.23
C PHE A 59 -15.64 11.84 1.17
N GLU A 60 -15.70 11.13 2.29
CA GLU A 60 -16.75 11.33 3.30
C GLU A 60 -16.76 12.76 3.84
N ALA A 61 -15.59 13.34 4.12
CA ALA A 61 -15.48 14.72 4.57
C ALA A 61 -15.94 15.71 3.49
N ALA A 62 -15.60 15.48 2.22
CA ALA A 62 -16.07 16.31 1.12
C ALA A 62 -17.58 16.23 0.92
N LEU A 63 -18.20 15.06 1.14
CA LEU A 63 -19.64 14.88 1.09
C LEU A 63 -20.36 15.55 2.27
N LYS A 64 -19.76 15.52 3.48
CA LYS A 64 -20.32 16.13 4.69
C LYS A 64 -20.13 17.65 4.77
N GLY A 65 -19.12 18.21 4.08
CA GLY A 65 -18.82 19.64 4.05
C GLY A 65 -19.49 20.41 2.90
N GLY A 66 -20.47 19.80 2.21
CA GLY A 66 -21.25 20.40 1.12
C GLY A 66 -22.56 21.05 1.57
N GLU A 67 -22.59 21.59 2.79
CA GLU A 67 -23.63 22.52 3.28
C GLU A 67 -23.14 23.97 3.21
#